data_AF-A0A841IJF7-F1
#
_entry.id   AF-A0A841IJF7-F1
#
_cell.length_a   1.000
_cell.length_b   1.000
_cell.length_c   1.000
_cell.angle_alpha   90.00
_cell.angle_beta   90.00
_cell.angle_gamma   90.00
#
_symmetry.space_group_name_H-M   'P 1'
#
loop_
_entity.id
_entity.type
_entity.pdbx_description
1 polymer ?
#
loop_
_entity_poly.entity_id
_entity_poly.type
_entity_poly.pdbx_seq_one_letter_code
_entity_poly.pdbx_strand_id
1 'polypeptide(L)'
;MTTDRHAEERALLHTHPSAIEAIAADFPGWEISRERDGARHGAWQAFRDGVALTASSPAGLLVRLEAQELARLQAAHGTRWKVWRTPRYWMATALIDDVEPTLMENTADALEARMSNPRGWGNQARKDGKR
;
A
#
# COMPACT_ATOMS: atom_id res chain seq x y z
N MET A 1 34.00 -16.42 27.44
CA MET A 1 33.86 -14.99 27.79
C MET A 1 34.53 -14.18 26.68
N THR A 2 33.94 -13.23 25.94
CA THR A 2 32.56 -12.71 25.83
C THR A 2 32.58 -11.78 24.60
N THR A 3 32.13 -12.20 23.41
CA THR A 3 32.04 -11.29 22.24
C THR A 3 30.92 -11.60 21.23
N ASP A 4 30.02 -12.55 21.49
CA ASP A 4 29.01 -12.94 20.47
C ASP A 4 27.61 -12.33 20.67
N ARG A 5 27.30 -11.82 21.87
CA ARG A 5 25.95 -11.34 22.18
C ARG A 5 25.52 -10.09 21.40
N HIS A 6 26.47 -9.19 21.09
CA HIS A 6 26.20 -7.98 20.32
C HIS A 6 26.14 -8.20 18.80
N ALA A 7 26.79 -9.26 18.29
CA ALA A 7 26.68 -9.65 16.88
C ALA A 7 25.32 -10.30 16.62
N GLU A 8 24.87 -11.17 17.53
CA GLU A 8 23.53 -11.77 17.49
C GLU A 8 22.41 -10.75 17.73
N GLU A 9 22.56 -9.80 18.68
CA GLU A 9 21.59 -8.70 18.87
C GLU A 9 21.50 -7.79 17.64
N ARG A 10 22.62 -7.53 16.94
CA ARG A 10 22.60 -6.80 15.65
C ARG A 10 21.92 -7.60 14.55
N ALA A 11 22.18 -8.90 14.44
CA ALA A 11 21.50 -9.76 13.46
C ALA A 11 19.99 -9.82 13.71
N LEU A 12 19.56 -9.86 14.97
CA LEU A 12 18.15 -9.80 15.38
C LEU A 12 17.52 -8.43 15.10
N LEU A 13 18.25 -7.32 15.29
CA LEU A 13 17.80 -5.97 14.91
C LEU A 13 17.61 -5.77 13.39
N HIS A 14 18.32 -6.55 12.56
CA HIS A 14 18.17 -6.54 11.10
C HIS A 14 17.17 -7.59 10.57
N THR A 15 16.49 -8.34 11.43
CA THR A 15 15.52 -9.36 11.01
C THR A 15 14.16 -8.75 10.63
N HIS A 16 13.86 -7.54 11.12
CA HIS A 16 12.64 -6.82 10.77
C HIS A 16 12.96 -5.65 9.85
N PRO A 17 12.22 -5.49 8.73
CA PRO A 17 12.38 -4.32 7.88
C PRO A 17 12.14 -3.06 8.69
N SER A 18 12.98 -2.06 8.47
CA SER A 18 12.76 -0.73 9.00
C SER A 18 11.43 -0.17 8.52
N ALA A 19 10.87 0.81 9.25
CA ALA A 19 9.59 1.43 8.88
C ALA A 19 9.60 1.97 7.44
N ILE A 20 10.74 2.46 6.95
CA ILE A 20 10.83 2.97 5.58
C ILE A 20 10.88 1.86 4.53
N GLU A 21 11.52 0.73 4.83
CA GLU A 21 11.54 -0.44 3.93
C GLU A 21 10.14 -1.06 3.81
N ALA A 22 9.39 -1.10 4.91
CA ALA A 22 7.99 -1.52 4.88
C ALA A 22 7.13 -0.57 4.02
N ILE A 23 7.28 0.76 4.20
CA ILE A 23 6.57 1.75 3.37
C ILE A 23 6.96 1.59 1.89
N ALA A 24 8.24 1.44 1.57
CA ALA A 24 8.68 1.26 0.18
C ALA A 24 8.11 -0.02 -0.45
N ALA A 25 7.95 -1.09 0.32
CA ALA A 25 7.35 -2.34 -0.14
C ALA A 25 5.83 -2.21 -0.38
N ASP A 26 5.12 -1.47 0.46
CA ASP A 26 3.66 -1.26 0.34
C ASP A 26 3.28 -0.24 -0.74
N PHE A 27 4.21 0.65 -1.11
CA PHE A 27 4.04 1.71 -2.11
C PHE A 27 5.12 1.63 -3.21
N PRO A 28 5.22 0.52 -3.97
CA PRO A 28 6.32 0.29 -4.91
C PRO A 28 6.35 1.27 -6.10
N GLY A 29 5.22 1.94 -6.39
CA GLY A 29 5.15 3.00 -7.40
C GLY A 29 5.73 4.35 -6.97
N TRP A 30 6.16 4.49 -5.72
CA TRP A 30 6.72 5.73 -5.17
C TRP A 30 8.23 5.61 -4.98
N GLU A 31 8.97 6.58 -5.52
CA GLU A 31 10.38 6.75 -5.21
C GLU A 31 10.50 7.43 -3.85
N ILE A 32 11.00 6.70 -2.85
CA ILE A 32 11.15 7.21 -1.49
C ILE A 32 12.61 7.48 -1.18
N SER A 33 12.91 8.71 -0.80
CA SER A 33 14.26 9.15 -0.44
C SER A 33 14.25 10.00 0.82
N ARG A 34 15.43 10.27 1.35
CA ARG A 34 15.62 11.21 2.45
C ARG A 34 16.54 12.32 1.97
N GLU A 35 16.09 13.56 2.14
CA GLU A 35 16.91 14.73 1.86
C GLU A 35 18.21 14.65 2.67
N ARG A 36 19.34 14.91 1.99
CA ARG A 36 20.66 14.95 2.60
C ARG A 36 21.27 16.30 2.29
N ASP A 37 21.45 17.12 3.33
CA ASP A 37 22.26 18.32 3.26
C ASP A 37 23.51 18.11 4.13
N GLY A 38 24.60 17.68 3.49
CA GLY A 38 25.84 17.30 4.16
C GLY A 38 25.63 16.24 5.24
N ALA A 39 25.96 16.57 6.50
CA ALA A 39 25.85 15.67 7.65
C ALA A 39 24.45 15.66 8.30
N ARG A 40 23.51 16.52 7.86
CA ARG A 40 22.16 16.58 8.42
C ARG A 40 21.19 15.80 7.54
N HIS A 41 20.46 14.89 8.17
CA HIS A 41 19.34 14.25 7.51
C HIS A 41 18.12 15.16 7.56
N GLY A 42 17.65 15.57 6.38
CA GLY A 42 16.45 16.38 6.20
C GLY A 42 15.17 15.56 6.21
N ALA A 43 14.14 16.10 5.56
CA ALA A 43 12.83 15.47 5.47
C ALA A 43 12.87 14.19 4.61
N TRP A 44 11.95 13.28 4.90
CA TRP A 44 11.60 12.20 3.99
C TRP A 44 10.78 12.73 2.83
N GLN A 45 11.03 12.20 1.63
CA GLN A 45 10.39 12.61 0.40
C GLN A 45 9.89 11.36 -0.34
N ALA A 46 8.71 11.45 -0.95
CA ALA A 46 8.20 10.45 -1.87
C ALA A 46 7.78 11.13 -3.18
N PHE A 47 8.16 10.55 -4.32
CA PHE A 47 7.85 11.07 -5.65
C PHE A 47 7.19 10.02 -6.53
N ARG A 48 6.15 10.42 -7.26
CA ARG A 48 5.48 9.62 -8.29
C ARG A 48 4.78 10.54 -9.28
N ASP A 49 5.03 10.35 -10.58
CA ASP A 49 4.28 11.01 -11.66
C ASP A 49 4.14 12.55 -11.51
N GLY A 50 5.18 13.23 -11.01
CA GLY A 50 5.16 14.69 -10.79
C GLY A 50 4.57 15.14 -9.46
N VAL A 51 4.04 14.23 -8.64
CA VAL A 51 3.57 14.50 -7.28
C VAL A 51 4.73 14.26 -6.30
N ALA A 52 5.03 15.27 -5.48
CA ALA A 52 6.02 15.20 -4.43
C ALA A 52 5.35 15.34 -3.05
N LEU A 53 5.63 14.40 -2.15
CA LEU A 53 5.18 14.41 -0.77
C LEU A 53 6.39 14.51 0.15
N THR A 54 6.29 15.32 1.22
CA THR A 54 7.38 15.48 2.19
C THR A 54 6.87 15.31 3.62
N ALA A 55 7.70 14.73 4.49
CA ALA A 55 7.40 14.59 5.91
C ALA A 55 8.67 14.53 6.76
N SER A 56 8.59 15.00 8.01
CA SER A 56 9.72 14.95 8.95
C SER A 56 10.00 13.55 9.51
N SER A 57 9.07 12.61 9.36
CA SER A 57 9.18 11.24 9.87
C SER A 57 8.58 10.21 8.89
N PRO A 58 9.01 8.93 8.95
CA PRO A 58 8.41 7.87 8.14
C PRO A 58 6.91 7.71 8.37
N ALA A 59 6.45 7.81 9.62
CA ALA A 59 5.02 7.75 9.95
C ALA A 59 4.23 8.91 9.32
N GLY A 60 4.79 10.12 9.33
CA GLY A 60 4.19 11.27 8.65
C GLY A 60 4.17 11.11 7.13
N LEU A 61 5.17 10.43 6.56
CA LEU A 61 5.20 10.12 5.13
C LEU A 61 4.12 9.11 4.77
N LEU A 62 3.98 8.04 5.56
CA LEU A 62 2.96 7.01 5.38
C LEU A 62 1.55 7.60 5.32
N VAL A 63 1.19 8.46 6.28
CA VAL A 63 -0.13 9.12 6.30
C VAL A 63 -0.39 9.92 5.01
N ARG A 64 0.64 10.61 4.48
CA ARG A 64 0.51 11.38 3.25
C ARG A 64 0.38 10.49 2.02
N LEU A 65 1.14 9.39 1.96
CA LEU A 65 1.05 8.39 0.90
C LEU A 65 -0.32 7.74 0.87
N GLU A 66 -0.83 7.29 2.02
CA GLU A 66 -2.17 6.71 2.14
C GLU A 66 -3.26 7.69 1.70
N ALA A 67 -3.18 8.95 2.12
CA ALA A 67 -4.15 9.97 1.72
C ALA A 67 -4.12 10.23 0.20
N GLN A 68 -2.92 10.30 -0.38
CA GLN A 68 -2.73 10.52 -1.81
C GLN A 68 -3.24 9.34 -2.65
N GLU A 69 -2.91 8.10 -2.26
CA GLU A 69 -3.40 6.90 -2.96
C GLU A 69 -4.91 6.73 -2.82
N LEU A 70 -5.48 7.03 -1.65
CA LEU A 70 -6.94 7.01 -1.47
C LEU A 70 -7.63 8.01 -2.41
N ALA A 71 -7.12 9.24 -2.48
CA ALA A 71 -7.65 10.24 -3.40
C ALA A 71 -7.53 9.82 -4.87
N ARG A 72 -6.40 9.22 -5.25
CA ARG A 72 -6.18 8.69 -6.61
C ARG A 72 -7.18 7.59 -6.97
N LEU A 73 -7.36 6.61 -6.09
CA LEU A 73 -8.30 5.51 -6.31
C LEU A 73 -9.75 6.00 -6.38
N GLN A 74 -10.13 6.91 -5.49
CA GLN A 74 -11.47 7.52 -5.52
C GLN A 74 -11.71 8.31 -6.80
N ALA A 75 -10.71 9.04 -7.30
CA ALA A 75 -10.83 9.77 -8.56
C ALA A 75 -10.94 8.83 -9.77
N ALA A 76 -10.12 7.77 -9.81
CA ALA A 76 -10.08 6.84 -10.95
C ALA A 76 -11.27 5.86 -10.99
N HIS A 77 -11.72 5.38 -9.82
CA HIS A 77 -12.68 4.28 -9.72
C HIS A 77 -14.01 4.65 -9.07
N GLY A 78 -14.18 5.91 -8.63
CA GLY A 78 -15.31 6.39 -7.83
C GLY A 78 -16.70 6.23 -8.46
N THR A 79 -16.77 6.06 -9.79
CA THR A 79 -18.04 5.80 -10.49
C THR A 79 -18.58 4.40 -10.25
N ARG A 80 -17.71 3.43 -9.99
CA ARG A 80 -18.06 2.01 -9.81
C ARG A 80 -17.81 1.51 -8.40
N TRP A 81 -16.99 2.22 -7.63
CA TRP A 81 -16.51 1.79 -6.34
C TRP A 81 -16.55 2.93 -5.32
N LYS A 82 -17.07 2.63 -4.13
CA LYS A 82 -16.82 3.46 -2.94
C LYS A 82 -15.56 2.94 -2.27
N VAL A 83 -14.48 3.72 -2.28
CA VAL A 83 -13.16 3.33 -1.76
C VAL A 83 -12.88 3.99 -0.41
N TRP A 84 -12.35 3.25 0.54
CA TRP A 84 -11.89 3.75 1.84
C TRP A 84 -10.76 2.90 2.40
N ARG A 85 -10.15 3.37 3.50
CA ARG A 85 -9.16 2.59 4.26
C ARG A 85 -9.59 2.35 5.69
N THR A 86 -9.03 1.30 6.27
CA THR A 86 -8.87 1.07 7.71
C THR A 86 -7.37 1.11 8.03
N PRO A 87 -6.93 1.07 9.30
CA PRO A 87 -5.50 1.05 9.60
C PRO A 87 -4.75 -0.17 9.04
N ARG A 88 -5.46 -1.21 8.59
CA ARG A 88 -4.88 -2.47 8.13
C ARG A 88 -5.21 -2.82 6.68
N TYR A 89 -6.33 -2.35 6.17
CA TYR A 89 -6.87 -2.78 4.89
C TYR A 89 -7.35 -1.61 4.05
N TRP A 90 -7.11 -1.74 2.75
CA TRP A 90 -7.73 -1.00 1.67
C TRP A 90 -9.03 -1.70 1.29
N MET A 91 -10.12 -0.93 1.22
CA MET A 91 -11.47 -1.44 1.03
C MET A 91 -12.13 -0.76 -0.16
N ALA A 92 -12.90 -1.53 -0.93
CA ALA A 92 -13.79 -0.99 -1.95
C ALA A 92 -15.12 -1.74 -1.93
N THR A 93 -16.23 -1.01 -1.90
CA THR A 93 -17.56 -1.59 -2.12
C THR A 93 -18.09 -1.19 -3.47
N ALA A 94 -18.58 -2.18 -4.21
CA ALA A 94 -19.16 -1.96 -5.53
C ALA A 94 -20.43 -1.10 -5.43
N LEU A 95 -20.56 -0.15 -6.36
CA LEU A 95 -21.77 0.67 -6.57
C LEU A 95 -22.60 0.17 -7.75
N ILE A 96 -22.20 -0.96 -8.33
CA ILE A 96 -22.80 -1.63 -9.47
C ILE A 96 -23.10 -3.09 -9.10
N ASP A 97 -24.05 -3.69 -9.81
CA ASP A 97 -24.44 -5.08 -9.61
C ASP A 97 -23.46 -6.07 -10.27
N ASP A 98 -23.68 -7.37 -10.04
CA ASP A 98 -23.02 -8.52 -10.67
C ASP A 98 -21.50 -8.69 -10.44
N VAL A 99 -20.90 -7.88 -9.57
CA VAL A 99 -19.50 -8.02 -9.13
C VAL A 99 -19.42 -8.29 -7.63
N GLU A 100 -18.27 -8.83 -7.20
CA GLU A 100 -17.98 -9.01 -5.77
C GLU A 100 -18.27 -7.71 -4.97
N PRO A 101 -19.20 -7.74 -3.99
CA PRO A 101 -19.71 -6.53 -3.36
C PRO A 101 -18.68 -5.76 -2.56
N THR A 102 -17.72 -6.44 -1.94
CA THR A 102 -16.69 -5.80 -1.11
C THR A 102 -15.34 -6.46 -1.32
N LEU A 103 -14.38 -5.66 -1.74
CA LEU A 103 -12.98 -6.02 -1.87
C LEU A 103 -12.22 -5.53 -0.64
N MET A 104 -11.26 -6.35 -0.20
CA MET A 104 -10.37 -6.08 0.92
C MET A 104 -8.97 -6.52 0.53
N GLU A 105 -8.01 -5.60 0.57
CA GLU A 105 -6.62 -5.85 0.23
C GLU A 105 -5.67 -5.15 1.19
N ASN A 106 -4.42 -5.64 1.26
CA ASN A 106 -3.41 -5.06 2.15
C ASN A 106 -2.75 -3.80 1.57
N THR A 107 -2.78 -3.62 0.24
CA THR A 107 -2.14 -2.49 -0.44
C THR A 107 -3.11 -1.82 -1.43
N ALA A 108 -2.85 -0.55 -1.74
CA ALA A 108 -3.64 0.23 -2.70
C ALA A 108 -3.58 -0.40 -4.10
N ASP A 109 -2.39 -0.83 -4.54
CA ASP A 109 -2.18 -1.44 -5.87
C ASP A 109 -2.91 -2.78 -6.00
N ALA A 110 -2.91 -3.62 -4.96
CA ALA A 110 -3.65 -4.87 -4.97
C ALA A 110 -5.17 -4.62 -5.04
N LEU A 111 -5.66 -3.63 -4.30
CA LEU A 111 -7.06 -3.21 -4.38
C LEU A 111 -7.42 -2.75 -5.79
N GLU A 112 -6.58 -1.90 -6.40
CA GLU A 112 -6.79 -1.39 -7.75
C GLU A 112 -6.83 -2.50 -8.81
N ALA A 113 -5.90 -3.45 -8.71
CA ALA A 113 -5.89 -4.60 -9.60
C ALA A 113 -7.20 -5.40 -9.53
N ARG A 114 -7.73 -5.61 -8.31
CA ARG A 114 -9.03 -6.28 -8.12
C ARG A 114 -10.22 -5.43 -8.56
N MET A 115 -10.20 -4.11 -8.35
CA MET A 115 -11.26 -3.21 -8.84
C MET A 115 -11.32 -3.16 -10.37
N SER A 116 -10.18 -3.29 -11.03
CA SER A 116 -10.05 -3.31 -12.50
C SER A 116 -10.50 -4.64 -13.11
N ASN A 117 -10.35 -5.74 -12.36
CA ASN A 117 -10.78 -7.07 -12.78
C ASN A 117 -11.55 -7.78 -11.65
N PRO A 118 -12.77 -7.31 -11.32
CA PRO A 118 -13.53 -7.88 -10.23
C PRO A 118 -14.10 -9.23 -10.63
N ARG A 119 -14.18 -10.15 -9.67
CA ARG A 119 -14.83 -11.43 -9.88
C ARG A 119 -16.33 -11.21 -10.06
N GLY A 120 -16.93 -11.90 -11.02
CA GLY A 120 -18.37 -11.92 -11.18
C GLY A 120 -19.04 -12.55 -9.96
N TRP A 121 -20.03 -11.87 -9.39
CA TRP A 121 -20.83 -12.40 -8.31
C TRP A 121 -21.77 -13.48 -8.87
N GLY A 122 -21.74 -14.70 -8.29
CA GLY A 122 -22.64 -15.79 -8.68
C GLY A 122 -22.15 -16.81 -9.73
N ASN A 123 -20.91 -16.74 -10.23
CA ASN A 123 -20.38 -17.72 -11.21
C ASN A 123 -19.43 -18.79 -10.61
N GLN A 124 -19.89 -19.45 -9.55
CA GLN A 124 -19.28 -20.73 -9.08
C GLN A 124 -20.06 -21.98 -9.55
N ALA A 125 -21.17 -21.85 -10.29
CA ALA A 125 -22.07 -22.98 -10.56
C ALA A 125 -22.31 -23.35 -12.05
N ARG A 126 -21.45 -22.96 -13.00
CA ARG A 126 -21.56 -23.41 -14.41
C ARG A 126 -20.23 -23.78 -15.07
N LYS A 127 -19.43 -24.57 -14.39
CA LYS A 127 -18.43 -25.42 -15.05
C LYS A 127 -18.61 -26.84 -14.51
N ASP A 128 -19.66 -27.52 -14.99
CA ASP A 128 -19.79 -28.98 -15.10
C ASP A 128 -21.21 -29.30 -15.57
N GLY A 129 -21.38 -29.33 -16.89
CA GLY A 129 -22.66 -29.56 -17.53
C GLY A 129 -22.54 -29.68 -19.03
N LYS A 130 -21.56 -30.45 -19.51
CA LYS A 130 -21.62 -31.01 -20.87
C LYS A 130 -22.60 -32.19 -20.83
N ARG A 131 -23.74 -32.03 -21.49
CA ARG A 131 -24.54 -33.16 -22.01
C ARG A 131 -23.85 -33.71 -23.25
#